data_AF-A0A3S1GC50-F1
#
_entry.id   AF-A0A3S1GC50-F1
#
_cell.length_a   1.000
_cell.length_b   1.000
_cell.length_c   1.000
_cell.angle_alpha   90.00
_cell.angle_beta   90.00
_cell.angle_gamma   90.00
#
_symmetry.space_group_name_H-M   'P 1'
#
loop_
_entity.id
_entity.type
_entity.pdbx_description
1 polymer ?
#
loop_
_entity_poly.entity_id
_entity_poly.type
_entity_poly.pdbx_seq_one_letter_code
_entity_poly.pdbx_strand_id
1 'polypeptide(L)'
;TVPDALASIANYLVHHGWVKGRGWGFEVTVPEAVSCSLEGPDQGKRISEWADMGIKRVAAGPFPARELKAEGFLLMPAGRSGPAFIVTPNFYVLKQYNTSDLYALFIGHGADRIAHGDSNFSGRWGAVGGLHRSDIAALQRALEAEGYDVGSADGLPGFKTRRSIGKWQARNGRAATCFPDADLV
;
A
#
# COMPACT_ATOMS: atom_id res chain seq x y z
N THR A 1 3.33 33.42 -1.11
CA THR A 1 4.40 33.47 -0.08
C THR A 1 4.54 32.10 0.59
N VAL A 2 5.51 31.90 1.49
CA VAL A 2 5.59 30.64 2.27
C VAL A 2 4.30 30.39 3.06
N PRO A 3 3.74 31.38 3.80
CA PRO A 3 2.43 31.22 4.45
C PRO A 3 1.31 30.78 3.49
N ASP A 4 1.18 31.40 2.32
CA ASP A 4 0.11 31.06 1.37
C ASP A 4 0.26 29.64 0.83
N ALA A 5 1.50 29.21 0.56
CA ALA A 5 1.78 27.87 0.06
C ALA A 5 1.39 26.81 1.11
N LEU A 6 1.81 27.00 2.37
CA LEU A 6 1.47 26.08 3.46
C LEU A 6 -0.04 26.05 3.74
N ALA A 7 -0.69 27.22 3.74
CA ALA A 7 -2.13 27.33 3.93
C ALA A 7 -2.90 26.64 2.80
N SER A 8 -2.45 26.81 1.56
CA SER A 8 -3.09 26.17 0.38
C SER A 8 -2.96 24.66 0.42
N ILE A 9 -1.78 24.12 0.77
CA ILE A 9 -1.56 22.68 0.93
C ILE A 9 -2.42 22.13 2.06
N ALA A 10 -2.46 22.80 3.22
CA ALA A 10 -3.29 22.39 4.33
C ALA A 10 -4.78 22.38 3.97
N ASN A 11 -5.25 23.42 3.27
CA ASN A 11 -6.63 23.51 2.79
C ASN A 11 -6.95 22.38 1.80
N TYR A 12 -6.05 22.07 0.87
CA TYR A 12 -6.20 20.95 -0.05
C TYR A 12 -6.37 19.62 0.70
N LEU A 13 -5.49 19.33 1.67
CA LEU A 13 -5.58 18.09 2.46
C LEU A 13 -6.90 18.01 3.24
N VAL A 14 -7.31 19.09 3.90
CA VAL A 14 -8.59 19.15 4.63
C VAL A 14 -9.78 18.94 3.69
N HIS A 15 -9.79 19.61 2.53
CA HIS A 15 -10.84 19.48 1.53
C HIS A 15 -10.99 18.04 1.03
N HIS A 16 -9.87 17.32 0.88
CA HIS A 16 -9.85 15.91 0.47
C HIS A 16 -10.05 14.91 1.62
N GLY A 17 -10.37 15.37 2.82
CA GLY A 17 -10.77 14.49 3.93
C GLY A 17 -9.66 14.09 4.88
N TRP A 18 -8.59 14.89 4.99
CA TRP A 18 -7.53 14.64 5.98
C TRP A 18 -8.08 14.55 7.41
N VAL A 19 -7.80 13.43 8.07
CA VAL A 19 -8.16 13.16 9.46
C VAL A 19 -7.09 13.75 10.37
N LYS A 20 -7.43 14.87 11.02
CA LYS A 20 -6.52 15.54 11.98
C LYS A 20 -6.15 14.60 13.14
N GLY A 21 -4.87 14.61 13.52
CA GLY A 21 -4.34 13.79 14.63
C GLY A 21 -4.08 12.32 14.27
N ARG A 22 -4.34 11.92 13.02
CA ARG A 22 -4.06 10.57 12.51
C ARG A 22 -2.88 10.60 11.54
N GLY A 23 -1.93 9.67 11.71
CA GLY A 23 -0.80 9.52 10.80
C GLY A 23 -1.21 8.90 9.46
N TRP A 24 -0.29 8.87 8.48
CA TRP A 24 -0.55 8.24 7.18
C TRP A 24 -0.55 6.70 7.25
N GLY A 25 0.21 6.10 8.17
CA GLY A 25 0.28 4.65 8.30
C GLY A 25 1.33 4.16 9.29
N PHE A 26 1.46 2.84 9.35
CA PHE A 26 2.45 2.13 10.15
C PHE A 26 3.17 1.12 9.26
N GLU A 27 4.51 1.09 9.32
CA GLU A 27 5.26 -0.06 8.80
C GLU A 27 4.99 -1.29 9.69
N VAL A 28 4.73 -2.43 9.06
CA VAL A 28 4.32 -3.66 9.74
C VAL A 28 5.04 -4.89 9.21
N THR A 29 5.13 -5.91 10.06
CA THR A 29 5.43 -7.27 9.65
C THR A 29 4.13 -8.02 9.37
N VAL A 30 4.08 -8.75 8.26
CA VAL A 30 2.89 -9.47 7.81
C VAL A 30 3.20 -10.96 7.72
N PRO A 31 2.60 -11.81 8.58
CA PRO A 31 2.81 -13.25 8.53
C PRO A 31 2.52 -13.85 7.15
N GLU A 32 3.18 -14.96 6.81
CA GLU A 32 2.94 -15.67 5.54
C GLU A 32 1.49 -16.13 5.39
N ALA A 33 0.86 -16.53 6.51
CA ALA A 33 -0.54 -16.96 6.57
C ALA A 33 -1.54 -15.85 6.21
N VAL A 34 -1.16 -14.57 6.32
CA VAL A 34 -2.02 -13.45 5.93
C VAL A 34 -1.90 -13.21 4.43
N SER A 35 -2.94 -13.47 3.65
CA SER A 35 -2.87 -13.28 2.20
C SER A 35 -2.53 -11.83 1.81
N CYS A 36 -1.53 -11.66 0.94
CA CYS A 36 -1.20 -10.35 0.36
C CYS A 36 -2.32 -9.83 -0.57
N SER A 37 -3.26 -10.69 -0.98
CA SER A 37 -4.43 -10.29 -1.76
C SER A 37 -5.50 -9.55 -0.94
N LEU A 38 -5.25 -9.31 0.34
CA LEU A 38 -6.05 -8.43 1.19
C LEU A 38 -5.61 -6.96 1.09
N GLU A 39 -4.67 -6.64 0.19
CA GLU A 39 -4.24 -5.27 -0.11
C GLU A 39 -5.38 -4.43 -0.71
N GLY A 40 -5.42 -3.14 -0.34
CA GLY A 40 -6.20 -2.13 -1.03
C GLY A 40 -7.22 -1.37 -0.16
N PRO A 41 -7.67 -0.18 -0.62
CA PRO A 41 -8.67 0.62 0.08
C PRO A 41 -10.06 -0.05 0.13
N ASP A 42 -10.34 -0.98 -0.77
CA ASP A 42 -11.58 -1.75 -0.85
C ASP A 42 -11.54 -3.04 0.00
N GLN A 43 -10.47 -3.25 0.77
CA GLN A 43 -10.28 -4.38 1.69
C GLN A 43 -10.03 -3.90 3.14
N GLY A 44 -10.51 -2.70 3.48
CA GLY A 44 -10.37 -2.11 4.80
C GLY A 44 -10.87 -3.01 5.93
N LYS A 45 -10.15 -2.96 7.06
CA LYS A 45 -10.53 -3.64 8.31
C LYS A 45 -10.19 -2.76 9.49
N ARG A 46 -10.78 -3.01 10.67
CA ARG A 46 -10.28 -2.39 11.89
C ARG A 46 -8.84 -2.82 12.13
N ILE A 47 -8.01 -1.92 12.66
CA ILE A 47 -6.61 -2.24 12.97
C ILE A 47 -6.50 -3.38 14.00
N SER A 48 -7.49 -3.55 14.89
CA SER A 48 -7.58 -4.71 15.77
C SER A 48 -7.65 -6.03 14.98
N GLU A 49 -8.42 -6.07 13.89
CA GLU A 49 -8.57 -7.29 13.08
C GLU A 49 -7.27 -7.65 12.38
N TRP A 50 -6.53 -6.67 11.87
CA TRP A 50 -5.18 -6.89 11.35
C TRP A 50 -4.23 -7.43 12.43
N ALA A 51 -4.30 -6.87 13.63
CA ALA A 51 -3.50 -7.33 14.76
C ALA A 51 -3.86 -8.78 15.18
N ASP A 52 -5.15 -9.12 15.18
CA ASP A 52 -5.64 -10.47 15.48
C ASP A 52 -5.19 -11.49 14.43
N MET A 53 -5.01 -11.06 13.18
CA MET A 53 -4.39 -11.86 12.11
C MET A 53 -2.86 -12.01 12.27
N GLY A 54 -2.27 -11.40 13.30
CA GLY A 54 -0.84 -11.48 13.62
C GLY A 54 0.02 -10.41 12.95
N ILE A 55 -0.57 -9.42 12.27
CA ILE A 55 0.17 -8.26 11.75
C ILE A 55 0.66 -7.43 12.95
N LYS A 56 1.95 -7.08 12.95
CA LYS A 56 2.58 -6.31 14.05
C LYS A 56 3.29 -5.09 13.50
N ARG A 57 3.31 -4.01 14.27
CA ARG A 57 4.16 -2.86 13.94
C ARG A 57 5.63 -3.25 13.98
N VAL A 58 6.40 -2.68 13.05
CA VAL A 58 7.87 -2.73 13.07
C VAL A 58 8.42 -1.92 14.25
N ALA A 59 7.89 -0.70 14.44
CA ALA A 59 8.23 0.11 15.61
C ALA A 59 7.84 -0.61 16.91
N ALA A 60 8.62 -0.41 17.96
CA ALA A 60 8.41 -1.08 19.23
C ALA A 60 7.01 -0.83 19.81
N GLY A 61 6.37 -1.91 20.27
CA GLY A 61 5.06 -1.88 20.93
C GLY A 61 3.86 -2.15 20.00
N PRO A 62 2.65 -2.26 20.58
CA PRO A 62 1.43 -2.54 19.83
C PRO A 62 0.99 -1.35 18.96
N PHE A 63 -0.04 -1.56 18.14
CA PHE A 63 -0.77 -0.45 17.55
C PHE A 63 -1.31 0.48 18.64
N PRO A 64 -1.32 1.81 18.43
CA PRO A 64 -1.88 2.74 19.42
C PRO A 64 -3.32 2.38 19.76
N ALA A 65 -3.69 2.38 21.04
CA ALA A 65 -5.04 1.98 21.48
C ALA A 65 -6.17 2.75 20.76
N ARG A 66 -5.96 4.05 20.48
CA ARG A 66 -6.90 4.89 19.73
C ARG A 66 -7.13 4.44 18.28
N GLU A 67 -6.16 3.75 17.69
CA GLU A 67 -6.22 3.28 16.30
C GLU A 67 -6.87 1.90 16.18
N LEU A 68 -6.92 1.09 17.24
CA LEU A 68 -7.40 -0.30 17.17
C LEU A 68 -8.82 -0.42 16.60
N LYS A 69 -9.70 0.54 16.90
CA LYS A 69 -11.07 0.56 16.39
C LYS A 69 -11.21 1.27 15.04
N ALA A 70 -10.18 1.99 14.61
CA ALA A 70 -10.18 2.73 13.35
C ALA A 70 -9.88 1.80 12.18
N GLU A 71 -10.41 2.14 11.01
CA GLU A 71 -10.15 1.41 9.78
C GLU A 71 -8.72 1.67 9.28
N GLY A 72 -8.04 0.62 8.85
CA GLY A 72 -6.77 0.66 8.16
C GLY A 72 -6.72 -0.33 7.00
N PHE A 73 -5.78 -0.11 6.08
CA PHE A 73 -5.69 -0.83 4.82
C PHE A 73 -4.30 -1.42 4.67
N LEU A 74 -4.22 -2.69 4.27
CA LEU A 74 -2.95 -3.30 3.92
C LEU A 74 -2.42 -2.66 2.63
N LEU A 75 -1.15 -2.26 2.64
CA LEU A 75 -0.39 -1.74 1.51
C LEU A 75 0.90 -2.55 1.39
N MET A 76 1.14 -3.09 0.20
CA MET A 76 2.30 -3.89 -0.16
C MET A 76 2.82 -3.45 -1.55
N PRO A 77 3.55 -2.31 -1.61
CA PRO A 77 3.90 -1.66 -2.88
C PRO A 77 4.79 -2.52 -3.80
N ALA A 78 5.53 -3.48 -3.22
CA ALA A 78 6.31 -4.49 -3.94
C ALA A 78 5.79 -5.92 -3.68
N GLY A 79 4.50 -6.08 -3.36
CA GLY A 79 3.95 -7.35 -2.91
C GLY A 79 4.72 -7.90 -1.70
N ARG A 80 5.05 -9.19 -1.72
CA ARG A 80 5.87 -9.85 -0.70
C ARG A 80 7.38 -9.53 -0.79
N SER A 81 7.82 -8.81 -1.81
CA SER A 81 9.23 -8.49 -2.05
C SER A 81 9.68 -7.15 -1.45
N GLY A 82 8.96 -6.61 -0.45
CA GLY A 82 9.31 -5.32 0.14
C GLY A 82 8.65 -5.06 1.49
N PRO A 83 8.82 -3.83 2.04
CA PRO A 83 8.14 -3.42 3.25
C PRO A 83 6.62 -3.41 3.05
N ALA A 84 5.90 -3.69 4.13
CA ALA A 84 4.44 -3.69 4.17
C ALA A 84 3.95 -2.68 5.20
N PHE A 85 2.74 -2.17 4.98
CA PHE A 85 2.16 -1.11 5.79
C PHE A 85 0.70 -1.39 6.10
N ILE A 86 0.26 -0.98 7.29
CA ILE A 86 -1.15 -0.69 7.52
C ILE A 86 -1.30 0.82 7.41
N VAL A 87 -1.88 1.28 6.30
CA VAL A 87 -2.10 2.70 6.04
C VAL A 87 -3.49 3.14 6.49
N THR A 88 -3.63 4.43 6.74
CA THR A 88 -4.89 5.06 7.13
C THR A 88 -5.55 5.75 5.93
N PRO A 89 -6.78 6.29 6.05
CA PRO A 89 -7.38 7.14 5.03
C PRO A 89 -6.48 8.32 4.62
N ASN A 90 -5.65 8.85 5.52
CA ASN A 90 -4.74 9.95 5.19
C ASN A 90 -3.72 9.58 4.11
N PHE A 91 -3.32 8.32 4.00
CA PHE A 91 -2.50 7.87 2.88
C PHE A 91 -3.22 8.04 1.53
N TYR A 92 -4.51 7.73 1.48
CA TYR A 92 -5.32 7.92 0.28
C TYR A 92 -5.65 9.38 0.02
N VAL A 93 -5.67 10.25 1.04
CA VAL A 93 -5.71 11.71 0.87
C VAL A 93 -4.43 12.21 0.17
N LEU A 94 -3.24 11.73 0.55
CA LEU A 94 -2.00 12.08 -0.16
C LEU A 94 -2.05 11.68 -1.64
N LYS A 95 -2.69 10.53 -1.93
CA LYS A 95 -2.87 10.05 -3.30
C LYS A 95 -3.83 10.88 -4.15
N GLN A 96 -4.65 11.75 -3.55
CA GLN A 96 -5.50 12.68 -4.32
C GLN A 96 -4.66 13.69 -5.11
N TYR A 97 -3.48 14.05 -4.59
CA TYR A 97 -2.57 14.95 -5.29
C TYR A 97 -1.88 14.25 -6.46
N ASN A 98 -1.48 12.98 -6.27
CA ASN A 98 -0.89 12.14 -7.31
C ASN A 98 -1.25 10.68 -7.02
N THR A 99 -1.89 10.02 -7.99
CA THR A 99 -2.40 8.64 -7.86
C THR A 99 -1.28 7.60 -7.94
N SER A 100 -0.32 7.66 -7.01
CA SER A 100 0.83 6.76 -6.93
C SER A 100 1.11 6.37 -5.48
N ASP A 101 1.19 5.06 -5.22
CA ASP A 101 1.53 4.53 -3.90
C ASP A 101 2.94 4.97 -3.47
N LEU A 102 3.89 4.97 -4.40
CA LEU A 102 5.28 5.39 -4.14
C LEU A 102 5.37 6.89 -3.84
N TYR A 103 4.56 7.72 -4.51
CA TYR A 103 4.47 9.14 -4.20
C TYR A 103 3.94 9.36 -2.77
N ALA A 104 2.83 8.72 -2.41
CA ALA A 104 2.25 8.87 -1.08
C ALA A 104 3.17 8.32 0.02
N LEU A 105 3.89 7.21 -0.25
CA LEU A 105 4.92 6.70 0.65
C LEU A 105 6.09 7.68 0.79
N PHE A 106 6.56 8.28 -0.30
CA PHE A 106 7.63 9.28 -0.26
C PHE A 106 7.24 10.48 0.61
N ILE A 107 6.03 11.02 0.42
CA ILE A 107 5.53 12.16 1.22
C ILE A 107 5.34 11.77 2.69
N GLY A 108 4.66 10.65 2.96
CA GLY A 108 4.41 10.19 4.32
C GLY A 108 5.70 9.90 5.09
N HIS A 109 6.60 9.13 4.49
CA HIS A 109 7.89 8.79 5.10
C HIS A 109 8.81 10.02 5.23
N GLY A 110 8.81 10.92 4.24
CA GLY A 110 9.53 12.19 4.31
C GLY A 110 9.05 13.06 5.47
N ALA A 111 7.73 13.13 5.69
CA ALA A 111 7.15 13.85 6.83
C ALA A 111 7.59 13.24 8.18
N ASP A 112 7.60 11.90 8.28
CA ASP A 112 8.09 11.21 9.49
C ASP A 112 9.57 11.48 9.74
N ARG A 113 10.41 11.49 8.69
CA ARG A 113 11.84 11.80 8.79
C ARG A 113 12.09 13.23 9.27
N ILE A 114 11.29 14.19 8.82
CA ILE A 114 11.35 15.58 9.29
C ILE A 114 10.91 15.69 10.76
N ALA A 115 9.83 15.01 11.15
CA ALA A 115 9.24 15.14 12.48
C ALA A 115 9.96 14.34 13.57
N HIS A 116 10.56 13.20 13.22
CA HIS A 116 11.07 12.20 14.16
C HIS A 116 12.54 11.84 13.94
N GLY A 117 13.20 12.47 12.98
CA GLY A 117 14.60 12.24 12.65
C GLY A 117 14.78 11.25 11.50
N ASP A 118 15.96 11.33 10.90
CA ASP A 118 16.25 10.62 9.66
C ASP A 118 16.36 9.10 9.89
N SER A 119 15.56 8.32 9.17
CA SER A 119 15.58 6.86 9.20
C SER A 119 15.03 6.28 7.90
N ASN A 120 15.41 5.04 7.61
CA ASN A 120 14.88 4.27 6.49
C ASN A 120 13.77 3.33 6.97
N PHE A 121 12.98 2.79 6.04
CA PHE A 121 12.13 1.63 6.33
C PHE A 121 12.97 0.46 6.86
N SER A 122 12.41 -0.32 7.79
CA SER A 122 13.07 -1.50 8.32
C SER A 122 13.07 -2.66 7.33
N GLY A 123 11.99 -2.81 6.57
CA GLY A 123 11.86 -3.80 5.51
C GLY A 123 12.76 -3.46 4.32
N ARG A 124 13.49 -4.47 3.84
CA ARG A 124 14.34 -4.32 2.65
C ARG A 124 13.51 -4.52 1.40
N TRP A 125 13.82 -3.74 0.37
CA TRP A 125 13.31 -3.97 -0.98
C TRP A 125 14.10 -5.12 -1.61
N GLY A 126 13.38 -6.18 -1.99
CA GLY A 126 13.89 -7.27 -2.80
C GLY A 126 13.95 -6.90 -4.27
N ALA A 127 14.43 -7.83 -5.09
CA ALA A 127 14.41 -7.68 -6.54
C ALA A 127 12.97 -7.72 -7.04
N VAL A 128 12.49 -6.57 -7.48
CA VAL A 128 11.29 -6.45 -8.32
C VAL A 128 11.76 -6.39 -9.76
N GLY A 129 11.21 -7.25 -10.63
CA GLY A 129 11.70 -7.44 -11.99
C GLY A 129 11.68 -6.17 -12.86
N GLY A 130 12.36 -6.22 -14.01
CA GLY A 130 12.48 -5.11 -14.96
C GLY A 130 11.40 -5.07 -16.04
N LEU A 131 10.17 -5.47 -15.72
CA LEU A 131 9.08 -5.51 -16.71
C LEU A 131 8.82 -4.13 -17.31
N HIS A 132 8.63 -4.09 -18.62
CA HIS A 132 8.18 -2.88 -19.29
C HIS A 132 6.70 -2.64 -18.98
N ARG A 133 6.29 -1.38 -19.14
CA ARG A 133 4.88 -0.99 -19.04
C ARG A 133 3.98 -1.81 -19.99
N SER A 134 4.50 -2.18 -21.17
CA SER A 134 3.81 -3.04 -22.13
C SER A 134 3.56 -4.44 -21.58
N ASP A 135 4.53 -5.01 -20.88
CA ASP A 135 4.47 -6.36 -20.31
C ASP A 135 3.42 -6.41 -19.20
N ILE A 136 3.41 -5.40 -18.34
CA ILE A 136 2.40 -5.25 -17.28
C ILE A 136 1.01 -5.07 -17.89
N ALA A 137 0.88 -4.28 -18.96
CA ALA A 137 -0.41 -4.11 -19.63
C ALA A 137 -0.90 -5.41 -20.31
N ALA A 138 0.00 -6.23 -20.85
CA ALA A 138 -0.35 -7.54 -21.38
C ALA A 138 -0.84 -8.48 -20.28
N LEU A 139 -0.12 -8.55 -19.15
CA LEU A 139 -0.53 -9.29 -17.96
C LEU A 139 -1.90 -8.85 -17.44
N GLN A 140 -2.15 -7.54 -17.36
CA GLN A 140 -3.44 -7.00 -16.93
C GLN A 140 -4.58 -7.47 -17.85
N ARG A 141 -4.40 -7.42 -19.19
CA ARG A 141 -5.42 -7.92 -20.13
C ARG A 141 -5.65 -9.42 -20.00
N ALA A 142 -4.59 -10.20 -19.75
CA ALA A 142 -4.72 -11.64 -19.51
C ALA A 142 -5.54 -11.93 -18.25
N LEU A 143 -5.26 -11.21 -17.15
CA LEU A 143 -6.03 -11.30 -15.91
C LEU A 143 -7.49 -10.85 -16.10
N GLU A 144 -7.74 -9.78 -16.84
CA GLU A 144 -9.10 -9.32 -17.18
C GLU A 144 -9.87 -10.39 -17.98
N ALA A 145 -9.22 -11.04 -18.95
CA ALA A 145 -9.81 -12.12 -19.74
C ALA A 145 -10.18 -13.35 -18.89
N GLU A 146 -9.49 -13.58 -17.78
CA GLU A 146 -9.84 -14.60 -16.78
C GLU A 146 -10.85 -14.12 -15.73
N GLY A 147 -11.32 -12.87 -15.80
CA GLY A 147 -12.34 -12.30 -14.92
C GLY A 147 -11.81 -11.65 -13.63
N TYR A 148 -10.51 -11.37 -13.54
CA TYR A 148 -9.95 -10.64 -12.40
C TYR A 148 -10.08 -9.12 -12.58
N ASP A 149 -10.41 -8.42 -11.49
CA ASP A 149 -10.43 -6.94 -11.46
C ASP A 149 -9.02 -6.39 -11.23
N VAL A 150 -8.39 -5.91 -12.30
CA VAL A 150 -7.12 -5.18 -12.25
C VAL A 150 -7.30 -3.65 -12.30
N GLY A 151 -8.55 -3.17 -12.32
CA GLY A 151 -8.89 -1.78 -12.61
C GLY A 151 -8.87 -1.50 -14.10
N SER A 152 -7.67 -1.27 -14.66
CA SER A 152 -7.48 -1.04 -16.09
C SER A 152 -6.12 -1.55 -16.54
N ALA A 153 -6.03 -2.06 -17.77
CA ALA A 153 -4.78 -2.45 -18.42
C ALA A 153 -3.90 -1.24 -18.87
N ASP A 154 -3.47 -0.43 -17.90
CA ASP A 154 -2.68 0.79 -18.09
C ASP A 154 -1.15 0.60 -17.98
N GLY A 155 -0.72 -0.63 -17.68
CA GLY A 155 0.67 -1.01 -17.45
C GLY A 155 1.23 -0.57 -16.10
N LEU A 156 0.38 -0.10 -15.17
CA LEU A 156 0.78 0.30 -13.83
C LEU A 156 0.25 -0.72 -12.82
N PRO A 157 1.14 -1.38 -12.05
CA PRO A 157 0.71 -2.45 -11.16
C PRO A 157 0.20 -1.88 -9.83
N GLY A 158 -0.96 -1.21 -9.84
CA GLY A 158 -1.65 -0.73 -8.64
C GLY A 158 -2.19 -1.87 -7.77
N PHE A 159 -2.82 -1.53 -6.64
CA PHE A 159 -3.31 -2.53 -5.66
C PHE A 159 -4.26 -3.57 -6.28
N LYS A 160 -5.12 -3.17 -7.24
CA LYS A 160 -6.01 -4.10 -7.92
C LYS A 160 -5.24 -5.13 -8.74
N THR A 161 -4.26 -4.69 -9.55
CA THR A 161 -3.36 -5.56 -10.30
C THR A 161 -2.61 -6.51 -9.36
N ARG A 162 -1.94 -5.98 -8.32
CA ARG A 162 -1.15 -6.78 -7.36
C ARG A 162 -1.99 -7.82 -6.64
N ARG A 163 -3.17 -7.45 -6.17
CA ARG A 163 -4.13 -8.38 -5.56
C ARG A 163 -4.59 -9.46 -6.53
N SER A 164 -4.92 -9.09 -7.76
CA SER A 164 -5.40 -10.03 -8.77
C SER A 164 -4.31 -11.03 -9.17
N ILE A 165 -3.05 -10.59 -9.27
CA ILE A 165 -1.89 -11.47 -9.40
C ILE A 165 -1.82 -12.47 -8.24
N GLY A 166 -1.94 -12.00 -7.00
CA GLY A 166 -1.92 -12.88 -5.83
C GLY A 166 -3.03 -13.92 -5.80
N LYS A 167 -4.25 -13.52 -6.17
CA LYS A 167 -5.40 -14.45 -6.29
C LYS A 167 -5.16 -15.48 -7.39
N TRP A 168 -4.68 -15.04 -8.55
CA TRP A 168 -4.35 -15.93 -9.66
C TRP A 168 -3.23 -16.90 -9.28
N GLN A 169 -2.15 -16.43 -8.65
CA GLN A 169 -1.05 -17.26 -8.18
C GLN A 169 -1.54 -18.35 -7.23
N ALA A 170 -2.33 -17.97 -6.22
CA ALA A 170 -2.89 -18.92 -5.25
C ALA A 170 -3.81 -19.96 -5.92
N ARG A 171 -4.67 -19.53 -6.86
CA ARG A 171 -5.56 -20.42 -7.62
C ARG A 171 -4.78 -21.44 -8.45
N ASN A 172 -3.60 -21.06 -8.94
CA ASN A 172 -2.73 -21.89 -9.76
C ASN A 172 -1.64 -22.63 -8.95
N GLY A 173 -1.76 -22.71 -7.62
CA GLY A 173 -0.82 -23.43 -6.77
C GLY A 173 0.58 -22.80 -6.68
N ARG A 174 0.74 -21.55 -7.10
CA ARG A 174 1.98 -20.78 -6.96
C ARG A 174 1.99 -20.02 -5.63
N ALA A 175 3.19 -19.72 -5.13
CA ALA A 175 3.33 -18.80 -4.00
C ALA A 175 2.77 -17.42 -4.38
N ALA A 176 1.86 -16.89 -3.55
CA ALA A 176 1.23 -15.60 -3.81
C ALA A 176 2.21 -14.47 -3.43
N THR A 177 2.98 -13.99 -4.41
CA THR A 177 3.88 -12.84 -4.25
C THR A 177 3.13 -11.52 -4.33
N CYS A 178 1.95 -11.50 -4.97
CA CYS A 178 1.16 -10.29 -5.26
C CYS A 178 1.96 -9.20 -5.99
N PHE A 179 2.91 -9.60 -6.83
CA PHE A 179 3.69 -8.66 -7.62
C PHE A 179 3.95 -9.21 -9.02
N PRO A 180 3.96 -8.37 -10.07
CA PRO A 180 4.31 -8.80 -11.42
C PRO A 180 5.71 -9.41 -11.47
N ASP A 181 5.83 -10.54 -12.16
CA ASP A 181 7.10 -11.20 -12.47
C ASP A 181 7.08 -11.69 -13.92
N ALA A 182 8.26 -11.97 -14.48
CA ALA A 182 8.40 -12.34 -15.89
C ALA A 182 7.76 -13.69 -16.23
N ASP A 183 7.53 -14.56 -15.25
CA ASP A 183 6.89 -15.87 -15.45
C ASP A 183 5.35 -15.75 -15.49
N LEU A 184 4.80 -14.54 -15.41
CA LEU A 184 3.37 -14.27 -15.50
C LEU A 184 2.94 -13.64 -16.84
N VAL A 185 3.89 -13.12 -17.63
CA VAL A 185 3.64 -12.39 -18.88
C VAL A 185 3.67 -13.33 -20.07
#